data_AF-A0A7J5MZS6-F1
#
_entry.id   AF-A0A7J5MZS6-F1
#
_cell.length_a   1.000
_cell.length_b   1.000
_cell.length_c   1.000
_cell.angle_alpha   90.00
_cell.angle_beta   90.00
_cell.angle_gamma   90.00
#
_symmetry.space_group_name_H-M   'P 1'
#
loop_
_entity.id
_entity.type
_entity.pdbx_description
1 polymer ?
#
loop_
_entity_poly.entity_id
_entity_poly.type
_entity_poly.pdbx_seq_one_letter_code
_entity_poly.pdbx_strand_id
1 'polypeptide(L)'
;MVEQFPIVLRGYDKDRVDEAFASAQETVNRLREQVKADDQTILELQAQLQEEKNKKAAPKSFASLGANAQQMLASAEQTSAELLERAKKDASAARATVQLQAETLLNNAKIDARRIMDDANAKAAKVLGDAKDESEAMRANAQHEVDQMRSEAQKAVVVQRQTVDLELTNSREEHGKRLAAERATQEREISDMRTEATSKIAEQRKNANEEISRLKSETNDQIESALAEANKKLADVREQVSKMMTDAQRRAAEITDTAKAKAQEITDEAEVHRTKTISQVNAEVEQIRADISAQQEEATKKVNELLTDLNERREAANKQASELISSAQKTRDEAEAYASSKRDEADANAASILKQATEDADEQINERREAAKKELDGVQQRIADLQSREAQITQRVSELRAMFSNAFSGFGMNDLSVVNAVDEGEPSDAQSDDDAQHDDETAAPADADTQDAVENDSAAETEPEGDAESADASQNN
;
A
#
# COMPACT_ATOMS: atom_id res chain seq x y z
N MET A 1 54.50 106.30 -40.58
CA MET A 1 55.66 105.87 -41.40
C MET A 1 55.67 106.75 -42.63
N VAL A 2 56.74 107.48 -42.87
CA VAL A 2 56.84 108.42 -44.02
C VAL A 2 57.16 107.58 -45.26
N GLU A 3 56.19 107.44 -46.17
CA GLU A 3 56.40 106.78 -47.47
C GLU A 3 57.33 107.63 -48.33
N GLN A 4 58.55 107.15 -48.52
CA GLN A 4 59.59 107.86 -49.26
C GLN A 4 59.44 107.53 -50.75
N PHE A 5 58.97 108.50 -51.53
CA PHE A 5 58.72 108.34 -52.97
C PHE A 5 60.01 107.95 -53.74
N PRO A 6 59.97 106.93 -54.62
CA PRO A 6 61.12 106.54 -55.42
C PRO A 6 61.50 107.66 -56.42
N ILE A 7 62.80 107.90 -56.57
CA ILE A 7 63.38 108.97 -57.40
C ILE A 7 63.94 108.35 -58.69
N VAL A 8 63.43 108.77 -59.85
CA VAL A 8 63.98 108.45 -61.17
C VAL A 8 65.01 109.50 -61.59
N LEU A 9 65.80 109.24 -62.64
CA LEU A 9 67.00 110.01 -63.05
C LEU A 9 66.82 111.54 -63.19
N ARG A 10 65.58 112.04 -63.21
CA ARG A 10 65.20 113.45 -62.99
C ARG A 10 63.91 113.56 -62.17
N GLY A 11 63.97 113.35 -60.85
CA GLY A 11 62.88 113.70 -59.92
C GLY A 11 62.04 112.52 -59.43
N TYR A 12 60.95 112.80 -58.70
CA TYR A 12 60.06 111.77 -58.16
C TYR A 12 59.28 111.05 -59.26
N ASP A 13 59.03 109.76 -59.08
CA ASP A 13 58.18 108.95 -59.94
C ASP A 13 56.73 109.49 -59.91
N LYS A 14 56.30 110.10 -61.01
CA LYS A 14 55.03 110.81 -61.10
C LYS A 14 53.84 109.88 -60.84
N ASP A 15 53.88 108.65 -61.36
CA ASP A 15 52.76 107.71 -61.24
C ASP A 15 52.58 107.27 -59.79
N ARG A 16 53.68 107.08 -59.05
CA ARG A 16 53.67 106.75 -57.61
C ARG A 16 53.19 107.91 -56.74
N VAL A 17 53.51 109.14 -57.11
CA VAL A 17 53.05 110.34 -56.40
C VAL A 17 51.55 110.56 -56.63
N ASP A 18 51.08 110.40 -57.87
CA ASP A 18 49.66 110.53 -58.22
C ASP A 18 48.82 109.45 -57.51
N GLU A 19 49.32 108.21 -57.40
CA GLU A 19 48.68 107.13 -56.64
C GLU A 19 48.58 107.44 -55.13
N ALA A 20 49.65 107.98 -54.52
CA ALA A 20 49.63 108.39 -53.13
C ALA A 20 48.75 109.63 -52.86
N PHE A 21 48.66 110.55 -53.81
CA PHE A 21 47.71 111.67 -53.71
C PHE A 21 46.26 111.18 -53.83
N ALA A 22 45.98 110.21 -54.70
CA ALA A 22 44.66 109.61 -54.80
C ALA A 22 44.26 108.89 -53.50
N SER A 23 45.16 108.09 -52.92
CA SER A 23 44.90 107.39 -51.65
C SER A 23 44.78 108.36 -50.46
N ALA A 24 45.57 109.44 -50.43
CA ALA A 24 45.45 110.49 -49.43
C ALA A 24 44.10 111.22 -49.56
N GLN A 25 43.66 111.52 -50.79
CA GLN A 25 42.38 112.17 -51.04
C GLN A 25 41.19 111.29 -50.61
N GLU A 26 41.27 109.98 -50.88
CA GLU A 26 40.28 109.00 -50.43
C GLU A 26 40.24 108.92 -48.89
N THR A 27 41.41 108.94 -48.26
CA THR A 27 41.53 108.95 -46.79
C THR A 27 40.91 110.21 -46.18
N VAL A 28 41.12 111.38 -46.79
CA VAL A 28 40.51 112.65 -46.35
C VAL A 28 38.99 112.61 -46.51
N ASN A 29 38.48 112.05 -47.60
CA ASN A 29 37.05 111.91 -47.81
C ASN A 29 36.41 110.99 -46.76
N ARG A 30 37.05 109.86 -46.46
CA ARG A 30 36.61 108.94 -45.41
C ARG A 30 36.59 109.61 -44.02
N LEU A 31 37.63 110.38 -43.69
CA LEU A 31 37.67 111.12 -42.42
C LEU A 31 36.57 112.18 -42.34
N ARG A 32 36.22 112.85 -43.45
CA ARG A 32 35.12 113.82 -43.49
C ARG A 32 33.74 113.17 -43.30
N GLU A 33 33.52 111.98 -43.85
CA GLU A 33 32.29 111.22 -43.60
C GLU A 33 32.20 110.77 -42.14
N GLN A 34 33.31 110.34 -41.56
CA GLN A 34 33.36 109.95 -40.16
C GLN A 34 33.03 111.12 -39.22
N VAL A 35 33.61 112.31 -39.45
CA VAL A 35 33.29 113.51 -38.65
C VAL A 35 31.81 113.88 -38.75
N LYS A 36 31.19 113.75 -39.94
CA LYS A 36 29.75 113.99 -40.09
C LYS A 36 28.89 113.00 -39.30
N ALA A 37 29.27 111.72 -39.28
CA ALA A 37 28.57 110.71 -38.50
C ALA A 37 28.72 110.99 -37.00
N ASP A 38 29.92 111.33 -36.55
CA ASP A 38 30.19 111.67 -35.15
C ASP A 38 29.39 112.92 -34.73
N ASP A 39 29.33 113.97 -35.54
CA ASP A 39 28.52 115.17 -35.26
C ASP A 39 27.01 114.86 -35.15
N GLN A 40 26.49 113.94 -35.97
CA GLN A 40 25.09 113.48 -35.86
C GLN A 40 24.85 112.76 -34.53
N THR A 41 25.76 111.88 -34.11
CA THR A 41 25.63 111.20 -32.81
C THR A 41 25.73 112.16 -31.63
N ILE A 42 26.56 113.21 -31.72
CA ILE A 42 26.65 114.25 -30.68
C ILE A 42 25.33 115.01 -30.56
N LEU A 43 24.68 115.34 -31.69
CA LEU A 43 23.37 116.01 -31.68
C LEU A 43 22.28 115.13 -31.07
N GLU A 44 22.22 113.83 -31.42
CA GLU A 44 21.29 112.89 -30.82
C GLU A 44 21.51 112.74 -29.31
N LEU A 45 22.77 112.62 -28.89
CA LEU A 45 23.13 112.54 -27.48
C LEU A 45 22.78 113.82 -26.72
N GLN A 46 22.98 115.01 -27.30
CA GLN A 46 22.55 116.26 -26.71
C GLN A 46 21.03 116.35 -26.57
N ALA A 47 20.27 115.89 -27.56
CA ALA A 47 18.82 115.83 -27.50
C ALA A 47 18.32 114.90 -26.37
N GLN A 48 18.91 113.71 -26.25
CA GLN A 48 18.62 112.79 -25.15
C GLN A 48 18.98 113.37 -23.78
N LEU A 49 20.11 114.08 -23.67
CA LEU A 49 20.52 114.74 -22.43
C LEU A 49 19.56 115.87 -22.03
N GLN A 50 19.04 116.61 -23.02
CA GLN A 50 18.02 117.65 -22.80
C GLN A 50 16.69 117.01 -22.35
N GLU A 51 16.30 115.88 -22.96
CA GLU A 51 15.09 115.13 -22.59
C GLU A 51 15.18 114.58 -21.16
N GLU A 52 16.31 113.99 -20.78
CA GLU A 52 16.56 113.48 -19.42
C GLU A 52 16.66 114.62 -18.38
N LYS A 53 17.20 115.78 -18.75
CA LYS A 53 17.13 116.99 -17.91
C LYS A 53 15.69 117.43 -17.68
N ASN A 54 14.85 117.41 -18.71
CA ASN A 54 13.43 117.77 -18.60
C ASN A 54 12.65 116.74 -17.75
N LYS A 55 12.96 115.44 -17.82
CA LYS A 55 12.37 114.41 -16.95
C LYS A 55 12.74 114.57 -15.47
N LYS A 56 13.92 115.11 -15.16
CA LYS A 56 14.35 115.38 -13.76
C LYS A 56 13.78 116.67 -13.16
N ALA A 57 13.23 117.58 -13.96
CA ALA A 57 12.67 118.85 -13.48
C ALA A 57 11.24 118.73 -12.90
N ALA A 58 10.60 117.55 -12.96
CA ALA A 58 9.31 117.30 -12.32
C ALA A 58 9.50 116.88 -10.84
N PRO A 59 8.84 117.53 -9.86
CA PRO A 59 9.01 117.19 -8.45
C PRO A 59 8.42 115.80 -8.16
N LYS A 60 9.27 114.84 -7.78
CA LYS A 60 8.84 113.50 -7.32
C LYS A 60 8.13 113.61 -5.97
N SER A 61 6.80 113.55 -5.98
CA SER A 61 5.95 113.57 -4.77
C SER A 61 5.81 112.17 -4.16
N PHE A 62 5.89 112.05 -2.83
CA PHE A 62 5.71 110.80 -2.06
C PHE A 62 4.37 110.07 -2.34
N ALA A 63 3.34 110.78 -2.81
CA ALA A 63 2.05 110.19 -3.17
C ALA A 63 2.14 109.20 -4.35
N SER A 64 3.04 109.42 -5.32
CA SER A 64 3.20 108.51 -6.46
C SER A 64 3.98 107.24 -6.10
N LEU A 65 4.83 107.28 -5.06
CA LEU A 65 5.47 106.07 -4.53
C LEU A 65 4.46 105.19 -3.78
N GLY A 66 3.53 105.78 -3.02
CA GLY A 66 2.45 105.04 -2.34
C GLY A 66 1.49 104.36 -3.34
N ALA A 67 1.10 105.07 -4.40
CA ALA A 67 0.25 104.51 -5.46
C ALA A 67 0.93 103.37 -6.23
N ASN A 68 2.23 103.51 -6.54
CA ASN A 68 3.00 102.46 -7.21
C ASN A 68 3.20 101.23 -6.28
N ALA A 69 3.50 101.45 -4.99
CA ALA A 69 3.61 100.36 -4.02
C ALA A 69 2.27 99.60 -3.84
N GLN A 70 1.13 100.30 -3.79
CA GLN A 70 -0.20 99.66 -3.75
C GLN A 70 -0.50 98.87 -5.02
N GLN A 71 -0.14 99.39 -6.20
CA GLN A 71 -0.29 98.66 -7.46
C GLN A 71 0.60 97.41 -7.52
N MET A 72 1.83 97.49 -7.00
CA MET A 72 2.75 96.35 -6.93
C MET A 72 2.24 95.30 -5.94
N LEU A 73 1.76 95.71 -4.77
CA LEU A 73 1.12 94.81 -3.80
C LEU A 73 -0.12 94.14 -4.38
N ALA A 74 -1.01 94.89 -5.03
CA ALA A 74 -2.18 94.32 -5.69
C ALA A 74 -1.80 93.32 -6.80
N SER A 75 -0.76 93.62 -7.60
CA SER A 75 -0.27 92.69 -8.62
C SER A 75 0.41 91.45 -8.02
N ALA A 76 1.10 91.60 -6.88
CA ALA A 76 1.76 90.53 -6.17
C ALA A 76 0.76 89.61 -5.46
N GLU A 77 -0.29 90.18 -4.87
CA GLU A 77 -1.43 89.45 -4.30
C GLU A 77 -2.16 88.69 -5.40
N GLN A 78 -2.45 89.33 -6.54
CA GLN A 78 -3.06 88.66 -7.70
C GLN A 78 -2.17 87.51 -8.20
N THR A 79 -0.87 87.74 -8.38
CA THR A 79 0.08 86.71 -8.84
C THR A 79 0.20 85.56 -7.83
N SER A 80 0.16 85.86 -6.53
CA SER A 80 0.22 84.84 -5.46
C SER A 80 -1.06 84.03 -5.38
N ALA A 81 -2.23 84.67 -5.54
CA ALA A 81 -3.51 84.00 -5.60
C ALA A 81 -3.59 83.09 -6.83
N GLU A 82 -3.14 83.54 -8.00
CA GLU A 82 -3.04 82.73 -9.21
C GLU A 82 -2.07 81.55 -9.05
N LEU A 83 -0.92 81.76 -8.39
CA LEU A 83 0.03 80.69 -8.10
C LEU A 83 -0.55 79.65 -7.14
N LEU A 84 -1.24 80.09 -6.08
CA LEU A 84 -1.90 79.20 -5.12
C LEU A 84 -3.02 78.40 -5.78
N GLU A 85 -3.84 79.03 -6.63
CA GLU A 85 -4.88 78.32 -7.38
C GLU A 85 -4.28 77.32 -8.36
N ARG A 86 -3.18 77.67 -9.03
CA ARG A 86 -2.45 76.72 -9.87
C ARG A 86 -1.88 75.56 -9.07
N ALA A 87 -1.27 75.82 -7.91
CA ALA A 87 -0.72 74.79 -7.05
C ALA A 87 -1.82 73.87 -6.50
N LYS A 88 -2.98 74.40 -6.10
CA LYS A 88 -4.15 73.60 -5.69
C LYS A 88 -4.65 72.74 -6.85
N LYS A 89 -4.76 73.32 -8.05
CA LYS A 89 -5.17 72.59 -9.26
C LYS A 89 -4.20 71.47 -9.59
N ASP A 90 -2.89 71.74 -9.56
CA ASP A 90 -1.85 70.75 -9.82
C ASP A 90 -1.84 69.65 -8.74
N ALA A 91 -2.00 70.01 -7.46
CA ALA A 91 -2.12 69.04 -6.37
C ALA A 91 -3.37 68.16 -6.52
N SER A 92 -4.52 68.74 -6.91
CA SER A 92 -5.75 67.98 -7.17
C SER A 92 -5.59 67.03 -8.35
N ALA A 93 -4.93 67.47 -9.43
CA ALA A 93 -4.65 66.65 -10.60
C ALA A 93 -3.67 65.52 -10.28
N ALA A 94 -2.64 65.79 -9.46
CA ALA A 94 -1.71 64.78 -8.98
C ALA A 94 -2.43 63.73 -8.11
N ARG A 95 -3.29 64.16 -7.17
CA ARG A 95 -4.10 63.24 -6.36
C ARG A 95 -5.03 62.37 -7.22
N ALA A 96 -5.73 62.96 -8.17
CA ALA A 96 -6.58 62.22 -9.10
C ALA A 96 -5.78 61.18 -9.92
N THR A 97 -4.58 61.56 -10.37
CA THR A 97 -3.68 60.64 -11.11
C THR A 97 -3.21 59.48 -10.23
N VAL A 98 -2.79 59.76 -8.99
CA VAL A 98 -2.35 58.73 -8.04
C VAL A 98 -3.51 57.81 -7.67
N GLN A 99 -4.70 58.35 -7.46
CA GLN A 99 -5.89 57.55 -7.18
C GLN A 99 -6.22 56.60 -8.33
N LEU A 100 -6.19 57.09 -9.58
CA LEU A 100 -6.41 56.25 -10.76
C LEU A 100 -5.34 55.17 -10.92
N GLN A 101 -4.07 55.48 -10.63
CA GLN A 101 -2.98 54.51 -10.62
C GLN A 101 -3.17 53.45 -9.52
N ALA A 102 -3.59 53.86 -8.31
CA ALA A 102 -3.87 52.96 -7.20
C ALA A 102 -5.05 52.04 -7.51
N GLU A 103 -6.13 52.57 -8.08
CA GLU A 103 -7.29 51.78 -8.54
C GLU A 103 -6.89 50.79 -9.64
N THR A 104 -6.06 51.21 -10.59
CA THR A 104 -5.54 50.33 -11.65
C THR A 104 -4.70 49.21 -11.06
N LEU A 105 -3.79 49.52 -10.14
CA LEU A 105 -2.95 48.53 -9.46
C LEU A 105 -3.80 47.56 -8.65
N LEU A 106 -4.79 48.06 -7.92
CA LEU A 106 -5.70 47.24 -7.12
C LEU A 106 -6.55 46.31 -7.99
N ASN A 107 -7.05 46.80 -9.13
CA ASN A 107 -7.76 45.98 -10.10
C ASN A 107 -6.86 44.90 -10.71
N ASN A 108 -5.62 45.24 -11.08
CA ASN A 108 -4.65 44.26 -11.57
C ASN A 108 -4.33 43.20 -10.51
N ALA A 109 -4.07 43.62 -9.27
CA ALA A 109 -3.80 42.70 -8.16
C ALA A 109 -5.00 41.77 -7.89
N LYS A 110 -6.24 42.27 -8.00
CA LYS A 110 -7.46 41.45 -7.90
C LYS A 110 -7.56 40.43 -9.02
N ILE A 111 -7.25 40.82 -10.26
CA ILE A 111 -7.24 39.92 -11.42
C ILE A 111 -6.18 38.83 -11.25
N ASP A 112 -4.97 39.20 -10.84
CA ASP A 112 -3.88 38.25 -10.61
C ASP A 112 -4.21 37.29 -9.46
N ALA A 113 -4.77 37.79 -8.35
CA ALA A 113 -5.20 36.94 -7.24
C ALA A 113 -6.26 35.92 -7.68
N ARG A 114 -7.25 36.34 -8.48
CA ARG A 114 -8.26 35.43 -9.04
C ARG A 114 -7.61 34.39 -9.95
N ARG A 115 -6.74 34.80 -10.87
CA ARG A 115 -6.02 33.89 -11.77
C ARG A 115 -5.20 32.85 -11.01
N ILE A 116 -4.50 33.26 -9.95
CA ILE A 116 -3.72 32.34 -9.10
C ILE A 116 -4.66 31.35 -8.40
N MET A 117 -5.79 31.80 -7.87
CA MET A 117 -6.77 30.92 -7.22
C MET A 117 -7.40 29.95 -8.21
N ASP A 118 -7.76 30.40 -9.41
CA ASP A 118 -8.33 29.56 -10.46
C ASP A 118 -7.31 28.51 -10.93
N ASP A 119 -6.05 28.90 -11.14
CA ASP A 119 -4.97 27.99 -11.49
C ASP A 119 -4.69 26.96 -10.37
N ALA A 120 -4.73 27.39 -9.11
CA ALA A 120 -4.56 26.50 -7.96
C ALA A 120 -5.72 25.51 -7.85
N ASN A 121 -6.96 25.97 -8.01
CA ASN A 121 -8.16 25.13 -7.99
C ASN A 121 -8.15 24.13 -9.16
N ALA A 122 -7.75 24.55 -10.36
CA ALA A 122 -7.63 23.67 -11.51
C ALA A 122 -6.56 22.58 -11.30
N LYS A 123 -5.41 22.94 -10.72
CA LYS A 123 -4.37 21.97 -10.35
C LYS A 123 -4.85 21.00 -9.27
N ALA A 124 -5.52 21.50 -8.23
CA ALA A 124 -6.07 20.65 -7.17
C ALA A 124 -7.12 19.67 -7.72
N ALA A 125 -8.04 20.15 -8.55
CA ALA A 125 -9.04 19.31 -9.21
C ALA A 125 -8.38 18.24 -10.10
N LYS A 126 -7.33 18.60 -10.83
CA LYS A 126 -6.57 17.64 -11.64
C LYS A 126 -5.90 16.57 -10.78
N VAL A 127 -5.17 16.97 -9.73
CA VAL A 127 -4.50 16.01 -8.83
C VAL A 127 -5.50 15.07 -8.16
N LEU A 128 -6.67 15.60 -7.73
CA LEU A 128 -7.73 14.78 -7.16
C LEU A 128 -8.35 13.82 -8.19
N GLY A 129 -8.51 14.27 -9.44
CA GLY A 129 -8.97 13.43 -10.55
C GLY A 129 -7.98 12.30 -10.84
N ASP A 130 -6.70 12.64 -11.05
CA ASP A 130 -5.64 11.67 -11.33
C ASP A 130 -5.52 10.64 -10.19
N ALA A 131 -5.57 11.08 -8.93
CA ALA A 131 -5.53 10.18 -7.77
C ALA A 131 -6.75 9.27 -7.67
N LYS A 132 -7.94 9.76 -8.06
CA LYS A 132 -9.16 8.97 -8.09
C LYS A 132 -9.10 7.92 -9.20
N ASP A 133 -8.68 8.30 -10.40
CA ASP A 133 -8.54 7.39 -11.53
C ASP A 133 -7.49 6.30 -11.24
N GLU A 134 -6.37 6.66 -10.61
CA GLU A 134 -5.34 5.71 -10.18
C GLU A 134 -5.88 4.74 -9.10
N SER A 135 -6.64 5.25 -8.13
CA SER A 135 -7.28 4.42 -7.11
C SER A 135 -8.30 3.44 -7.71
N GLU A 136 -9.13 3.90 -8.65
CA GLU A 136 -10.10 3.04 -9.35
C GLU A 136 -9.39 1.99 -10.21
N ALA A 137 -8.32 2.35 -10.92
CA ALA A 137 -7.50 1.41 -11.67
C ALA A 137 -6.83 0.37 -10.75
N MET A 138 -6.29 0.79 -9.60
CA MET A 138 -5.69 -0.12 -8.63
C MET A 138 -6.72 -1.10 -8.06
N ARG A 139 -7.93 -0.62 -7.74
CA ARG A 139 -9.04 -1.48 -7.28
C ARG A 139 -9.48 -2.47 -8.34
N ALA A 140 -9.59 -2.05 -9.61
CA ALA A 140 -9.94 -2.92 -10.71
C ALA A 140 -8.89 -4.02 -10.95
N ASN A 141 -7.60 -3.65 -10.91
CA ASN A 141 -6.50 -4.60 -11.05
C ASN A 141 -6.47 -5.60 -9.88
N ALA A 142 -6.60 -5.13 -8.64
CA ALA A 142 -6.67 -6.01 -7.48
C ALA A 142 -7.85 -6.98 -7.55
N GLN A 143 -9.02 -6.51 -8.00
CA GLN A 143 -10.19 -7.37 -8.20
C GLN A 143 -9.93 -8.43 -9.28
N HIS A 144 -9.32 -8.05 -10.40
CA HIS A 144 -8.95 -8.99 -11.47
C HIS A 144 -7.94 -10.04 -10.98
N GLU A 145 -6.92 -9.64 -10.22
CA GLU A 145 -5.95 -10.57 -9.63
C GLU A 145 -6.63 -11.55 -8.67
N VAL A 146 -7.56 -11.08 -7.82
CA VAL A 146 -8.34 -11.94 -6.92
C VAL A 146 -9.18 -12.93 -7.71
N ASP A 147 -9.87 -12.50 -8.76
CA ASP A 147 -10.70 -13.38 -9.59
C ASP A 147 -9.84 -14.42 -10.35
N GLN A 148 -8.66 -14.01 -10.82
CA GLN A 148 -7.69 -14.92 -11.43
C GLN A 148 -7.18 -15.95 -10.42
N MET A 149 -6.72 -15.52 -9.24
CA MET A 149 -6.26 -16.43 -8.18
C MET A 149 -7.35 -17.41 -7.76
N ARG A 150 -8.61 -16.94 -7.66
CA ARG A 150 -9.76 -17.79 -7.34
C ARG A 150 -10.02 -18.83 -8.42
N SER A 151 -9.94 -18.44 -9.70
CA SER A 151 -10.09 -19.35 -10.84
C SER A 151 -8.97 -20.39 -10.89
N GLU A 152 -7.73 -19.99 -10.66
CA GLU A 152 -6.57 -20.89 -10.58
C GLU A 152 -6.67 -21.85 -9.40
N ALA A 153 -7.06 -21.37 -8.21
CA ALA A 153 -7.29 -22.20 -7.04
C ALA A 153 -8.41 -23.22 -7.27
N GLN A 154 -9.52 -22.80 -7.90
CA GLN A 154 -10.61 -23.71 -8.27
C GLN A 154 -10.13 -24.80 -9.24
N LYS A 155 -9.35 -24.45 -10.28
CA LYS A 155 -8.77 -25.43 -11.20
C LYS A 155 -7.84 -26.40 -10.48
N ALA A 156 -6.96 -25.89 -9.61
CA ALA A 156 -6.05 -26.72 -8.82
C ALA A 156 -6.81 -27.72 -7.93
N VAL A 157 -7.89 -27.27 -7.26
CA VAL A 157 -8.75 -28.14 -6.44
C VAL A 157 -9.42 -29.22 -7.28
N VAL A 158 -9.92 -28.89 -8.48
CA VAL A 158 -10.52 -29.88 -9.39
C VAL A 158 -9.48 -30.92 -9.83
N VAL A 159 -8.28 -30.49 -10.22
CA VAL A 159 -7.18 -31.39 -10.62
C VAL A 159 -6.76 -32.29 -9.45
N GLN A 160 -6.65 -31.73 -8.25
CA GLN A 160 -6.31 -32.48 -7.03
C GLN A 160 -7.37 -33.56 -6.76
N ARG A 161 -8.66 -33.22 -6.83
CA ARG A 161 -9.76 -34.18 -6.64
C ARG A 161 -9.73 -35.29 -7.69
N GLN A 162 -9.57 -34.94 -8.97
CA GLN A 162 -9.47 -35.93 -10.04
C GLN A 162 -8.28 -36.86 -9.87
N THR A 163 -7.15 -36.34 -9.39
CA THR A 163 -5.95 -37.14 -9.09
C THR A 163 -6.23 -38.12 -7.96
N VAL A 164 -6.81 -37.64 -6.85
CA VAL A 164 -7.16 -38.48 -5.70
C VAL A 164 -8.20 -39.54 -6.09
N ASP A 165 -9.20 -39.20 -6.90
CA ASP A 165 -10.20 -40.15 -7.37
C ASP A 165 -9.58 -41.25 -8.25
N LEU A 166 -8.62 -40.89 -9.10
CA LEU A 166 -7.87 -41.84 -9.92
C LEU A 166 -6.99 -42.76 -9.06
N GLU A 167 -6.27 -42.20 -8.09
CA GLU A 167 -5.45 -42.97 -7.15
C GLU A 167 -6.30 -43.93 -6.30
N LEU A 168 -7.46 -43.47 -5.82
CA LEU A 168 -8.40 -44.29 -5.07
C LEU A 168 -8.95 -45.43 -5.92
N THR A 169 -9.29 -45.13 -7.18
CA THR A 169 -9.77 -46.14 -8.13
C THR A 169 -8.69 -47.18 -8.41
N ASN A 170 -7.46 -46.75 -8.72
CA ASN A 170 -6.32 -47.63 -8.94
C ASN A 170 -6.02 -48.50 -7.72
N SER A 171 -6.04 -47.93 -6.51
CA SER A 171 -5.84 -48.66 -5.26
C SER A 171 -6.92 -49.71 -5.04
N ARG A 172 -8.19 -49.38 -5.27
CA ARG A 172 -9.31 -50.33 -5.18
C ARG A 172 -9.17 -51.48 -6.18
N GLU A 173 -8.81 -51.17 -7.43
CA GLU A 173 -8.57 -52.20 -8.44
C GLU A 173 -7.41 -53.11 -8.06
N GLU A 174 -6.31 -52.55 -7.56
CA GLU A 174 -5.15 -53.32 -7.13
C GLU A 174 -5.49 -54.22 -5.94
N HIS A 175 -6.19 -53.69 -4.92
CA HIS A 175 -6.70 -54.49 -3.81
C HIS A 175 -7.64 -55.60 -4.28
N GLY A 176 -8.53 -55.31 -5.24
CA GLY A 176 -9.40 -56.31 -5.84
C GLY A 176 -8.62 -57.43 -6.54
N LYS A 177 -7.58 -57.09 -7.30
CA LYS A 177 -6.69 -58.06 -7.97
C LYS A 177 -5.91 -58.89 -6.96
N ARG A 178 -5.35 -58.28 -5.90
CA ARG A 178 -4.64 -59.00 -4.82
C ARG A 178 -5.56 -59.97 -4.10
N LEU A 179 -6.77 -59.54 -3.74
CA LEU A 179 -7.76 -60.41 -3.09
C LEU A 179 -8.19 -61.57 -3.98
N ALA A 180 -8.40 -61.32 -5.28
CA ALA A 180 -8.72 -62.38 -6.24
C ALA A 180 -7.58 -63.39 -6.39
N ALA A 181 -6.33 -62.91 -6.45
CA ALA A 181 -5.15 -63.77 -6.50
C ALA A 181 -5.02 -64.63 -5.22
N GLU A 182 -5.19 -64.03 -4.05
CA GLU A 182 -5.13 -64.72 -2.76
C GLU A 182 -6.24 -65.78 -2.61
N ARG A 183 -7.47 -65.46 -3.06
CA ARG A 183 -8.55 -66.46 -3.11
C ARG A 183 -8.21 -67.62 -4.04
N ALA A 184 -7.66 -67.32 -5.22
CA ALA A 184 -7.26 -68.36 -6.18
C ALA A 184 -6.12 -69.24 -5.64
N THR A 185 -5.16 -68.68 -4.88
CA THR A 185 -4.11 -69.48 -4.23
C THR A 185 -4.70 -70.35 -3.12
N GLN A 186 -5.57 -69.80 -2.27
CA GLN A 186 -6.24 -70.57 -1.22
C GLN A 186 -7.11 -71.70 -1.78
N GLU A 187 -7.86 -71.45 -2.86
CA GLU A 187 -8.65 -72.49 -3.52
C GLU A 187 -7.78 -73.62 -4.08
N ARG A 188 -6.62 -73.29 -4.67
CA ARG A 188 -5.64 -74.29 -5.12
C ARG A 188 -5.07 -75.09 -3.95
N GLU A 189 -4.61 -74.43 -2.89
CA GLU A 189 -4.08 -75.10 -1.70
C GLU A 189 -5.12 -76.04 -1.06
N ILE A 190 -6.38 -75.62 -0.97
CA ILE A 190 -7.48 -76.47 -0.50
C ILE A 190 -7.69 -77.67 -1.43
N SER A 191 -7.64 -77.47 -2.74
CA SER A 191 -7.75 -78.55 -3.72
C SER A 191 -6.59 -79.55 -3.61
N ASP A 192 -5.37 -79.05 -3.44
CA ASP A 192 -4.17 -79.87 -3.29
C ASP A 192 -4.24 -80.67 -1.98
N MET A 193 -4.60 -80.03 -0.86
CA MET A 193 -4.83 -80.72 0.42
C MET A 193 -5.92 -81.81 0.32
N ARG A 194 -7.02 -81.55 -0.38
CA ARG A 194 -8.08 -82.55 -0.61
C ARG A 194 -7.57 -83.74 -1.43
N THR A 195 -6.76 -83.47 -2.45
CA THR A 195 -6.17 -84.50 -3.30
C THR A 195 -5.18 -85.34 -2.51
N GLU A 196 -4.31 -84.70 -1.72
CA GLU A 196 -3.35 -85.37 -0.84
C GLU A 196 -4.06 -86.22 0.21
N ALA A 197 -5.09 -85.69 0.88
CA ALA A 197 -5.90 -86.42 1.84
C ALA A 197 -6.58 -87.65 1.20
N THR A 198 -7.13 -87.48 0.00
CA THR A 198 -7.74 -88.59 -0.76
C THR A 198 -6.72 -89.67 -1.12
N SER A 199 -5.52 -89.27 -1.55
CA SER A 199 -4.42 -90.19 -1.85
C SER A 199 -3.98 -90.95 -0.60
N LYS A 200 -3.79 -90.26 0.54
CA LYS A 200 -3.45 -90.88 1.83
C LYS A 200 -4.51 -91.90 2.27
N ILE A 201 -5.80 -91.57 2.11
CA ILE A 201 -6.90 -92.50 2.41
C ILE A 201 -6.85 -93.72 1.49
N ALA A 202 -6.61 -93.53 0.18
CA ALA A 202 -6.50 -94.64 -0.76
C ALA A 202 -5.31 -95.55 -0.45
N GLU A 203 -4.17 -94.98 -0.09
CA GLU A 203 -2.97 -95.71 0.33
C GLU A 203 -3.20 -96.49 1.63
N GLN A 204 -3.82 -95.87 2.64
CA GLN A 204 -4.21 -96.56 3.87
C GLN A 204 -5.16 -97.73 3.60
N ARG A 205 -6.16 -97.55 2.74
CA ARG A 205 -7.08 -98.62 2.34
C ARG A 205 -6.37 -99.75 1.59
N LYS A 206 -5.42 -99.42 0.73
CA LYS A 206 -4.59 -100.41 0.02
C LYS A 206 -3.77 -101.23 1.03
N ASN A 207 -3.04 -100.57 1.93
CA ASN A 207 -2.22 -101.23 2.95
C ASN A 207 -3.08 -102.11 3.87
N ALA A 208 -4.24 -101.61 4.31
CA ALA A 208 -5.18 -102.38 5.11
C ALA A 208 -5.71 -103.62 4.36
N ASN A 209 -6.02 -103.51 3.06
CA ASN A 209 -6.45 -104.66 2.25
C ASN A 209 -5.33 -105.68 2.01
N GLU A 210 -4.09 -105.23 1.82
CA GLU A 210 -2.91 -106.09 1.72
C GLU A 210 -2.68 -106.85 3.02
N GLU A 211 -2.79 -106.17 4.17
CA GLU A 211 -2.67 -106.78 5.48
C GLU A 211 -3.81 -107.76 5.77
N ILE A 212 -5.06 -107.43 5.45
CA ILE A 212 -6.20 -108.36 5.51
C ILE A 212 -5.94 -109.58 4.63
N SER A 213 -5.40 -109.41 3.43
CA SER A 213 -5.11 -110.52 2.51
C SER A 213 -3.99 -111.40 3.05
N ARG A 214 -2.94 -110.80 3.63
CA ARG A 214 -1.84 -111.52 4.29
C ARG A 214 -2.35 -112.31 5.48
N LEU A 215 -3.14 -111.69 6.37
CA LEU A 215 -3.75 -112.35 7.52
C LEU A 215 -4.69 -113.48 7.08
N LYS A 216 -5.48 -113.30 6.02
CA LYS A 216 -6.31 -114.38 5.45
C LYS A 216 -5.48 -115.54 4.91
N SER A 217 -4.40 -115.26 4.18
CA SER A 217 -3.49 -116.29 3.68
C SER A 217 -2.86 -117.05 4.83
N GLU A 218 -2.31 -116.34 5.81
CA GLU A 218 -1.71 -116.94 7.01
C GLU A 218 -2.74 -117.76 7.79
N THR A 219 -3.96 -117.27 7.93
CA THR A 219 -5.06 -118.02 8.56
C THR A 219 -5.42 -119.27 7.75
N ASN A 220 -5.48 -119.18 6.41
CA ASN A 220 -5.73 -120.34 5.55
C ASN A 220 -4.60 -121.37 5.66
N ASP A 221 -3.34 -120.93 5.63
CA ASP A 221 -2.17 -121.80 5.80
C ASP A 221 -2.20 -122.48 7.18
N GLN A 222 -2.59 -121.74 8.23
CA GLN A 222 -2.81 -122.29 9.56
C GLN A 222 -3.97 -123.30 9.57
N ILE A 223 -5.08 -123.03 8.88
CA ILE A 223 -6.21 -123.97 8.74
C ILE A 223 -5.77 -125.22 7.99
N GLU A 224 -5.06 -125.10 6.87
CA GLU A 224 -4.55 -126.23 6.09
C GLU A 224 -3.55 -127.05 6.90
N SER A 225 -2.63 -126.38 7.60
CA SER A 225 -1.70 -127.03 8.52
C SER A 225 -2.45 -127.75 9.65
N ALA A 226 -3.44 -127.11 10.26
CA ALA A 226 -4.27 -127.70 11.30
C ALA A 226 -5.11 -128.87 10.77
N LEU A 227 -5.61 -128.81 9.54
CA LEU A 227 -6.33 -129.90 8.87
C LEU A 227 -5.38 -131.04 8.50
N ALA A 228 -4.18 -130.74 8.02
CA ALA A 228 -3.14 -131.73 7.74
C ALA A 228 -2.68 -132.42 9.03
N GLU A 229 -2.48 -131.65 10.09
CA GLU A 229 -2.25 -132.17 11.43
C GLU A 229 -3.44 -132.96 11.95
N ALA A 230 -4.68 -132.53 11.73
CA ALA A 230 -5.87 -133.25 12.15
C ALA A 230 -6.02 -134.55 11.36
N ASN A 231 -5.71 -134.58 10.06
CA ASN A 231 -5.71 -135.78 9.23
C ASN A 231 -4.55 -136.71 9.59
N LYS A 232 -3.37 -136.16 9.88
CA LYS A 232 -2.24 -136.90 10.44
C LYS A 232 -2.60 -137.45 11.80
N LYS A 233 -3.19 -136.66 12.69
CA LYS A 233 -3.72 -137.11 13.98
C LYS A 233 -4.87 -138.10 13.82
N LEU A 234 -5.68 -138.05 12.75
CA LEU A 234 -6.72 -139.04 12.46
C LEU A 234 -6.10 -140.35 11.95
N ALA A 235 -5.03 -140.28 11.16
CA ALA A 235 -4.23 -141.43 10.73
C ALA A 235 -3.47 -142.04 11.91
N ASP A 236 -2.84 -141.19 12.72
CA ASP A 236 -2.21 -141.53 13.98
C ASP A 236 -3.26 -142.05 14.96
N VAL A 237 -4.50 -141.54 15.01
CA VAL A 237 -5.62 -142.08 15.80
C VAL A 237 -6.15 -143.38 15.22
N ARG A 238 -6.01 -143.65 13.92
CA ARG A 238 -6.28 -144.99 13.36
C ARG A 238 -5.18 -145.98 13.76
N GLU A 239 -3.92 -145.55 13.80
CA GLU A 239 -2.80 -146.32 14.36
C GLU A 239 -2.87 -146.42 15.89
N GLN A 240 -3.37 -145.38 16.54
CA GLN A 240 -3.41 -145.18 17.97
C GLN A 240 -4.73 -145.69 18.52
N VAL A 241 -5.83 -145.91 17.80
CA VAL A 241 -6.98 -146.74 18.24
C VAL A 241 -6.52 -148.19 18.40
N SER A 242 -5.51 -148.60 17.64
CA SER A 242 -4.77 -149.85 17.87
C SER A 242 -3.86 -149.81 19.11
N LYS A 243 -3.44 -148.62 19.60
CA LYS A 243 -2.65 -148.43 20.85
C LYS A 243 -3.49 -147.90 22.05
N MET A 244 -4.68 -147.32 21.83
CA MET A 244 -5.57 -146.61 22.76
C MET A 244 -6.63 -147.53 23.31
N MET A 245 -6.87 -148.70 22.72
CA MET A 245 -7.40 -149.81 23.51
C MET A 245 -6.55 -150.05 24.78
N THR A 246 -5.28 -149.66 24.78
CA THR A 246 -4.33 -149.87 25.90
C THR A 246 -4.03 -148.60 26.70
N ASP A 247 -4.03 -147.41 26.10
CA ASP A 247 -3.70 -146.14 26.79
C ASP A 247 -4.92 -145.25 27.15
N ALA A 248 -6.13 -145.53 26.63
CA ALA A 248 -7.36 -144.82 27.02
C ALA A 248 -7.75 -145.05 28.50
N GLN A 249 -7.09 -145.99 29.18
CA GLN A 249 -7.25 -146.23 30.61
C GLN A 249 -6.38 -145.32 31.49
N ARG A 250 -5.48 -144.50 30.93
CA ARG A 250 -4.48 -143.73 31.72
C ARG A 250 -4.51 -142.21 31.54
N ARG A 251 -5.12 -141.66 30.48
CA ARG A 251 -5.17 -140.20 30.21
C ARG A 251 -6.53 -139.54 30.48
N ALA A 252 -7.33 -140.13 31.38
CA ALA A 252 -8.51 -139.47 31.94
C ALA A 252 -8.16 -138.44 33.05
N ALA A 253 -6.90 -138.34 33.47
CA ALA A 253 -6.49 -137.54 34.64
C ALA A 253 -5.80 -136.19 34.33
N GLU A 254 -5.36 -135.92 33.10
CA GLU A 254 -4.55 -134.71 32.78
C GLU A 254 -5.37 -133.57 32.15
N ILE A 255 -6.65 -133.80 31.82
CA ILE A 255 -7.53 -132.82 31.16
C ILE A 255 -7.93 -131.67 32.11
N THR A 256 -7.86 -131.88 33.43
CA THR A 256 -8.29 -130.90 34.44
C THR A 256 -7.25 -129.84 34.82
N ASP A 257 -5.96 -130.06 34.56
CA ASP A 257 -4.92 -129.12 35.01
C ASP A 257 -4.62 -128.00 34.01
N THR A 258 -4.88 -128.22 32.72
CA THR A 258 -4.64 -127.20 31.67
C THR A 258 -5.77 -126.18 31.54
N ALA A 259 -6.97 -126.50 32.02
CA ALA A 259 -8.12 -125.58 32.03
C ALA A 259 -7.96 -124.43 33.05
N LYS A 260 -7.17 -124.62 34.12
CA LYS A 260 -6.88 -123.56 35.11
C LYS A 260 -5.85 -122.52 34.64
N ALA A 261 -4.91 -122.91 33.78
CA ALA A 261 -3.86 -122.01 33.31
C ALA A 261 -4.38 -120.92 32.34
N LYS A 262 -5.34 -121.26 31.46
CA LYS A 262 -5.94 -120.32 30.50
C LYS A 262 -6.94 -119.32 31.11
N ALA A 263 -7.48 -119.60 32.29
CA ALA A 263 -8.39 -118.69 32.98
C ALA A 263 -7.64 -117.53 33.68
N GLN A 264 -6.33 -117.70 33.94
CA GLN A 264 -5.49 -116.75 34.66
C GLN A 264 -4.78 -115.76 33.70
N GLU A 265 -4.47 -116.21 32.48
CA GLU A 265 -3.91 -115.38 31.40
C GLU A 265 -4.91 -114.30 30.91
N ILE A 266 -6.20 -114.64 30.86
CA ILE A 266 -7.28 -113.71 30.44
C ILE A 266 -7.54 -112.61 31.49
N THR A 267 -7.29 -112.88 32.77
CA THR A 267 -7.41 -111.87 33.84
C THR A 267 -6.25 -110.90 33.86
N ASP A 268 -5.05 -111.36 33.52
CA ASP A 268 -3.82 -110.54 33.53
C ASP A 268 -3.79 -109.58 32.32
N GLU A 269 -4.29 -109.97 31.14
CA GLU A 269 -4.38 -109.10 29.96
C GLU A 269 -5.40 -107.95 30.13
N ALA A 270 -6.53 -108.21 30.80
CA ALA A 270 -7.57 -107.21 31.03
C ALA A 270 -7.10 -106.09 31.99
N GLU A 271 -6.24 -106.41 32.96
CA GLU A 271 -5.67 -105.45 33.91
C GLU A 271 -4.58 -104.57 33.27
N VAL A 272 -3.77 -105.15 32.36
CA VAL A 272 -2.78 -104.41 31.56
C VAL A 272 -3.43 -103.43 30.60
N HIS A 273 -4.50 -103.82 29.89
CA HIS A 273 -5.23 -102.92 28.99
C HIS A 273 -5.91 -101.75 29.71
N ARG A 274 -6.47 -102.01 30.90
CA ARG A 274 -7.07 -100.97 31.76
C ARG A 274 -6.01 -99.99 32.26
N THR A 275 -4.86 -100.49 32.71
CA THR A 275 -3.75 -99.66 33.21
C THR A 275 -3.12 -98.83 32.09
N LYS A 276 -2.96 -99.41 30.89
CA LYS A 276 -2.48 -98.71 29.69
C LYS A 276 -3.41 -97.56 29.27
N THR A 277 -4.72 -97.82 29.25
CA THR A 277 -5.73 -96.80 28.91
C THR A 277 -5.77 -95.67 29.93
N ILE A 278 -5.68 -95.99 31.23
CA ILE A 278 -5.59 -94.98 32.30
C ILE A 278 -4.30 -94.16 32.19
N SER A 279 -3.17 -94.77 31.82
CA SER A 279 -1.90 -94.06 31.63
C SER A 279 -1.91 -93.13 30.41
N GLN A 280 -2.55 -93.55 29.31
CA GLN A 280 -2.67 -92.74 28.09
C GLN A 280 -3.61 -91.55 28.31
N VAL A 281 -4.74 -91.77 28.98
CA VAL A 281 -5.68 -90.69 29.29
C VAL A 281 -5.06 -89.68 30.27
N ASN A 282 -4.29 -90.13 31.27
CA ASN A 282 -3.58 -89.21 32.17
C ASN A 282 -2.48 -88.41 31.46
N ALA A 283 -1.74 -89.04 30.54
CA ALA A 283 -0.73 -88.34 29.74
C ALA A 283 -1.36 -87.30 28.79
N GLU A 284 -2.49 -87.63 28.15
CA GLU A 284 -3.22 -86.67 27.31
C GLU A 284 -3.79 -85.50 28.13
N VAL A 285 -4.31 -85.75 29.33
CA VAL A 285 -4.81 -84.68 30.22
C VAL A 285 -3.68 -83.77 30.72
N GLU A 286 -2.50 -84.31 31.01
CA GLU A 286 -1.32 -83.49 31.35
C GLU A 286 -0.81 -82.70 30.14
N GLN A 287 -0.82 -83.28 28.94
CA GLN A 287 -0.41 -82.61 27.72
C GLN A 287 -1.38 -81.46 27.35
N ILE A 288 -2.69 -81.67 27.49
CA ILE A 288 -3.70 -80.62 27.29
C ILE A 288 -3.55 -79.50 28.34
N ARG A 289 -3.25 -79.83 29.61
CA ARG A 289 -2.97 -78.79 30.63
C ARG A 289 -1.72 -77.99 30.31
N ALA A 290 -0.66 -78.64 29.83
CA ALA A 290 0.57 -77.97 29.43
C ALA A 290 0.33 -77.03 28.23
N ASP A 291 -0.41 -77.48 27.22
CA ASP A 291 -0.74 -76.69 26.03
C ASP A 291 -1.62 -75.48 26.37
N ILE A 292 -2.61 -75.64 27.26
CA ILE A 292 -3.47 -74.53 27.72
C ILE A 292 -2.64 -73.49 28.51
N SER A 293 -1.74 -73.93 29.39
CA SER A 293 -0.85 -73.01 30.11
C SER A 293 0.11 -72.29 29.17
N ALA A 294 0.68 -72.96 28.18
CA ALA A 294 1.54 -72.35 27.17
C ALA A 294 0.79 -71.30 26.33
N GLN A 295 -0.45 -71.60 25.91
CA GLN A 295 -1.28 -70.65 25.17
C GLN A 295 -1.68 -69.43 26.02
N GLN A 296 -1.95 -69.60 27.31
CA GLN A 296 -2.23 -68.48 28.22
C GLN A 296 -1.00 -67.59 28.43
N GLU A 297 0.19 -68.19 28.57
CA GLU A 297 1.44 -67.46 28.74
C GLU A 297 1.81 -66.68 27.46
N GLU A 298 1.61 -67.28 26.28
CA GLU A 298 1.82 -66.63 24.98
C GLU A 298 0.82 -65.48 24.73
N ALA A 299 -0.45 -65.67 25.08
CA ALA A 299 -1.46 -64.62 25.00
C ALA A 299 -1.14 -63.44 25.94
N THR A 300 -0.70 -63.73 27.16
CA THR A 300 -0.30 -62.70 28.14
C THR A 300 0.93 -61.93 27.64
N LYS A 301 1.88 -62.62 27.00
CA LYS A 301 3.07 -61.99 26.41
C LYS A 301 2.71 -61.08 25.23
N LYS A 302 1.85 -61.53 24.31
CA LYS A 302 1.34 -60.71 23.20
C LYS A 302 0.57 -59.48 23.67
N VAL A 303 -0.23 -59.59 24.73
CA VAL A 303 -0.93 -58.44 25.32
C VAL A 303 0.06 -57.44 25.92
N ASN A 304 1.08 -57.91 26.63
CA ASN A 304 2.12 -57.02 27.18
C ASN A 304 2.94 -56.34 26.06
N GLU A 305 3.31 -57.06 25.01
CA GLU A 305 3.98 -56.48 23.83
C GLU A 305 3.12 -55.40 23.16
N LEU A 306 1.82 -55.65 22.98
CA LEU A 306 0.88 -54.66 22.45
C LEU A 306 0.74 -53.42 23.35
N LEU A 307 0.70 -53.59 24.67
CA LEU A 307 0.67 -52.46 25.62
C LEU A 307 1.96 -51.64 25.60
N THR A 308 3.09 -52.29 25.30
CA THR A 308 4.40 -51.63 25.19
C THR A 308 4.48 -50.84 23.88
N ASP A 309 4.13 -51.43 22.73
CA ASP A 309 4.05 -50.75 21.43
C ASP A 309 3.04 -49.59 21.47
N LEU A 310 1.90 -49.76 22.13
CA LEU A 310 0.91 -48.69 22.29
C LEU A 310 1.48 -47.51 23.11
N ASN A 311 2.23 -47.79 24.18
CA ASN A 311 2.86 -46.75 24.99
C ASN A 311 3.96 -46.01 24.22
N GLU A 312 4.81 -46.74 23.47
CA GLU A 312 5.85 -46.14 22.62
C GLU A 312 5.24 -45.24 21.53
N ARG A 313 4.16 -45.70 20.86
CA ARG A 313 3.42 -44.87 19.90
C ARG A 313 2.79 -43.64 20.53
N ARG A 314 2.25 -43.76 21.75
CA ARG A 314 1.68 -42.63 22.48
C ARG A 314 2.74 -41.60 22.84
N GLU A 315 3.91 -42.02 23.29
CA GLU A 315 5.04 -41.11 23.57
C GLU A 315 5.57 -40.44 22.29
N ALA A 316 5.71 -41.20 21.21
CA ALA A 316 6.12 -40.66 19.91
C ALA A 316 5.13 -39.61 19.39
N ALA A 317 3.82 -39.91 19.48
CA ALA A 317 2.77 -38.97 19.10
C ALA A 317 2.75 -37.70 19.97
N ASN A 318 2.93 -37.84 21.29
CA ASN A 318 3.03 -36.70 22.21
C ASN A 318 4.26 -35.82 21.91
N LYS A 319 5.39 -36.44 21.55
CA LYS A 319 6.61 -35.72 21.18
C LYS A 319 6.44 -34.97 19.86
N GLN A 320 5.84 -35.59 18.84
CA GLN A 320 5.52 -34.92 17.58
C GLN A 320 4.53 -33.77 17.78
N ALA A 321 3.53 -33.95 18.64
CA ALA A 321 2.57 -32.90 18.98
C ALA A 321 3.25 -31.71 19.69
N SER A 322 4.16 -31.95 20.64
CA SER A 322 4.86 -30.88 21.33
C SER A 322 5.86 -30.15 20.43
N GLU A 323 6.53 -30.85 19.53
CA GLU A 323 7.40 -30.25 18.49
C GLU A 323 6.59 -29.38 17.51
N LEU A 324 5.41 -29.84 17.07
CA LEU A 324 4.50 -29.05 16.24
C LEU A 324 4.00 -27.80 16.95
N ILE A 325 3.60 -27.92 18.22
CA ILE A 325 3.17 -26.77 19.03
C ILE A 325 4.30 -25.76 19.19
N SER A 326 5.53 -26.22 19.46
CA SER A 326 6.70 -25.36 19.58
C SER A 326 7.03 -24.66 18.26
N SER A 327 6.96 -25.37 17.13
CA SER A 327 7.15 -24.77 15.80
C SER A 327 6.08 -23.73 15.48
N ALA A 328 4.82 -23.99 15.84
CA ALA A 328 3.72 -23.06 15.65
C ALA A 328 3.88 -21.80 16.51
N GLN A 329 4.29 -21.95 17.78
CA GLN A 329 4.59 -20.82 18.66
C GLN A 329 5.73 -19.97 18.11
N LYS A 330 6.82 -20.60 17.67
CA LYS A 330 7.95 -19.89 17.06
C LYS A 330 7.54 -19.10 15.83
N THR A 331 6.74 -19.71 14.95
CA THR A 331 6.23 -19.03 13.74
C THR A 331 5.34 -17.85 14.09
N ARG A 332 4.49 -17.98 15.12
CA ARG A 332 3.67 -16.87 15.62
C ARG A 332 4.54 -15.73 16.15
N ASP A 333 5.53 -16.04 16.97
CA ASP A 333 6.41 -15.04 17.58
C ASP A 333 7.26 -14.32 16.52
N GLU A 334 7.73 -15.04 15.49
CA GLU A 334 8.42 -14.47 14.33
C GLU A 334 7.50 -13.54 13.50
N ALA A 335 6.24 -13.94 13.27
CA ALA A 335 5.26 -13.14 12.56
C ALA A 335 4.88 -11.85 13.34
N GLU A 336 4.75 -11.95 14.66
CA GLU A 336 4.45 -10.81 15.53
C GLU A 336 5.61 -9.82 15.61
N ALA A 337 6.85 -10.32 15.69
CA ALA A 337 8.05 -9.49 15.60
C ALA A 337 8.17 -8.79 14.23
N TYR A 338 7.87 -9.50 13.13
CA TYR A 338 7.86 -8.91 11.79
C TYR A 338 6.80 -7.82 11.64
N ALA A 339 5.57 -8.08 12.12
CA ALA A 339 4.49 -7.11 12.11
C ALA A 339 4.81 -5.86 12.94
N SER A 340 5.42 -6.04 14.13
CA SER A 340 5.89 -4.93 14.96
C SER A 340 6.94 -4.09 14.23
N SER A 341 7.97 -4.73 13.68
CA SER A 341 9.01 -4.03 12.93
C SER A 341 8.47 -3.25 11.74
N LYS A 342 7.47 -3.78 11.03
CA LYS A 342 6.84 -3.08 9.91
C LYS A 342 5.99 -1.89 10.35
N ARG A 343 5.34 -1.96 11.53
CA ARG A 343 4.65 -0.81 12.12
C ARG A 343 5.65 0.28 12.53
N ASP A 344 6.74 -0.09 13.22
CA ASP A 344 7.76 0.85 13.63
C ASP A 344 8.41 1.56 12.43
N GLU A 345 8.67 0.84 11.34
CA GLU A 345 9.18 1.40 10.08
C GLU A 345 8.18 2.34 9.41
N ALA A 346 6.89 1.98 9.39
CA ALA A 346 5.83 2.84 8.86
C ALA A 346 5.66 4.12 9.68
N ASP A 347 5.68 4.01 11.01
CA ASP A 347 5.58 5.16 11.92
C ASP A 347 6.79 6.09 11.78
N ALA A 348 8.00 5.54 11.64
CA ALA A 348 9.21 6.31 11.38
C ALA A 348 9.14 7.06 10.03
N ASN A 349 8.65 6.39 8.99
CA ASN A 349 8.44 7.02 7.67
C ASN A 349 7.38 8.11 7.72
N ALA A 350 6.25 7.88 8.40
CA ALA A 350 5.21 8.87 8.59
C ALA A 350 5.73 10.10 9.36
N ALA A 351 6.51 9.89 10.43
CA ALA A 351 7.16 10.96 11.17
C ALA A 351 8.15 11.75 10.31
N SER A 352 8.93 11.07 9.45
CA SER A 352 9.85 11.73 8.52
C SER A 352 9.12 12.59 7.48
N ILE A 353 8.03 12.08 6.91
CA ILE A 353 7.21 12.83 5.94
C ILE A 353 6.58 14.06 6.60
N LEU A 354 6.03 13.91 7.81
CA LEU A 354 5.48 15.03 8.56
C LEU A 354 6.54 16.07 8.87
N LYS A 355 7.74 15.65 9.31
CA LYS A 355 8.87 16.55 9.58
C LYS A 355 9.26 17.33 8.32
N GLN A 356 9.40 16.64 7.19
CA GLN A 356 9.78 17.26 5.92
C GLN A 356 8.69 18.24 5.43
N ALA A 357 7.41 17.85 5.53
CA ALA A 357 6.30 18.73 5.19
C ALA A 357 6.25 19.98 6.09
N THR A 358 6.56 19.87 7.38
CA THR A 358 6.65 21.03 8.28
C THR A 358 7.85 21.92 7.95
N GLU A 359 9.01 21.36 7.64
CA GLU A 359 10.20 22.12 7.22
C GLU A 359 9.93 22.88 5.91
N ASP A 360 9.34 22.22 4.92
CA ASP A 360 8.96 22.84 3.63
C ASP A 360 7.91 23.94 3.82
N ALA A 361 6.94 23.73 4.72
CA ALA A 361 5.93 24.74 5.04
C ALA A 361 6.54 25.97 5.73
N ASP A 362 7.45 25.75 6.69
CA ASP A 362 8.18 26.83 7.36
C ASP A 362 9.07 27.60 6.39
N GLU A 363 9.73 26.92 5.46
CA GLU A 363 10.52 27.53 4.39
C GLU A 363 9.64 28.42 3.50
N GLN A 364 8.50 27.91 3.01
CA GLN A 364 7.55 28.70 2.22
C GLN A 364 7.00 29.91 2.99
N ILE A 365 6.72 29.77 4.29
CA ILE A 365 6.27 30.89 5.13
C ILE A 365 7.37 31.95 5.23
N ASN A 366 8.63 31.55 5.42
CA ASN A 366 9.75 32.46 5.51
C ASN A 366 10.02 33.17 4.17
N GLU A 367 10.01 32.45 3.05
CA GLU A 367 10.13 33.04 1.72
C GLU A 367 9.04 34.09 1.46
N ARG A 368 7.78 33.78 1.81
CA ARG A 368 6.66 34.73 1.67
C ARG A 368 6.82 35.93 2.61
N ARG A 369 7.32 35.74 3.82
CA ARG A 369 7.61 36.85 4.75
C ARG A 369 8.71 37.75 4.21
N GLU A 370 9.77 37.18 3.65
CA GLU A 370 10.85 37.97 3.03
C GLU A 370 10.36 38.72 1.78
N ALA A 371 9.56 38.07 0.94
CA ALA A 371 8.94 38.72 -0.21
C ALA A 371 8.02 39.88 0.22
N ALA A 372 7.16 39.65 1.21
CA ALA A 372 6.28 40.68 1.77
C ALA A 372 7.06 41.83 2.41
N LYS A 373 8.17 41.52 3.10
CA LYS A 373 9.06 42.54 3.68
C LYS A 373 9.72 43.38 2.59
N LYS A 374 10.20 42.75 1.51
CA LYS A 374 10.79 43.45 0.37
C LYS A 374 9.77 44.37 -0.33
N GLU A 375 8.52 43.94 -0.45
CA GLU A 375 7.43 44.79 -0.96
C GLU A 375 7.14 45.95 -0.01
N LEU A 376 7.06 45.70 1.30
CA LEU A 376 6.87 46.74 2.32
C LEU A 376 8.00 47.78 2.30
N ASP A 377 9.25 47.34 2.25
CA ASP A 377 10.43 48.22 2.17
C ASP A 377 10.36 49.07 0.88
N GLY A 378 9.96 48.46 -0.25
CA GLY A 378 9.75 49.17 -1.51
C GLY A 378 8.63 50.23 -1.43
N VAL A 379 7.53 49.93 -0.72
CA VAL A 379 6.46 50.90 -0.46
C VAL A 379 6.92 52.02 0.47
N GLN A 380 7.66 51.71 1.55
CA GLN A 380 8.22 52.72 2.45
C GLN A 380 9.19 53.65 1.73
N GLN A 381 10.04 53.11 0.85
CA GLN A 381 10.95 53.93 0.05
C GLN A 381 10.19 54.88 -0.88
N ARG A 382 9.11 54.41 -1.52
CA ARG A 382 8.23 55.29 -2.32
C ARG A 382 7.56 56.37 -1.47
N ILE A 383 7.14 56.06 -0.25
CA ILE A 383 6.59 57.05 0.68
C ILE A 383 7.65 58.09 1.05
N ALA A 384 8.87 57.66 1.38
CA ALA A 384 9.98 58.57 1.71
C ALA A 384 10.34 59.48 0.52
N ASP A 385 10.38 58.94 -0.70
CA ASP A 385 10.59 59.72 -1.92
C ASP A 385 9.46 60.75 -2.15
N LEU A 386 8.21 60.36 -1.89
CA LEU A 386 7.06 61.27 -1.97
C LEU A 386 7.12 62.38 -0.91
N GLN A 387 7.49 62.06 0.33
CA GLN A 387 7.68 63.03 1.40
C GLN A 387 8.86 63.98 1.11
N SER A 388 9.95 63.48 0.54
CA SER A 388 11.07 64.32 0.10
C SER A 388 10.65 65.28 -1.01
N ARG A 389 9.88 64.80 -1.99
CA ARG A 389 9.27 65.65 -3.03
C ARG A 389 8.33 66.68 -2.42
N GLU A 390 7.51 66.30 -1.46
CA GLU A 390 6.62 67.23 -0.73
C GLU A 390 7.43 68.29 0.03
N ALA A 391 8.50 67.90 0.72
CA ALA A 391 9.39 68.83 1.42
C ALA A 391 10.11 69.77 0.43
N GLN A 392 10.58 69.29 -0.72
CA GLN A 392 11.18 70.12 -1.76
C GLN A 392 10.17 71.08 -2.39
N ILE A 393 8.93 70.63 -2.63
CA ILE A 393 7.85 71.49 -3.11
C ILE A 393 7.55 72.56 -2.04
N THR A 394 7.44 72.17 -0.77
CA THR A 394 7.18 73.09 0.35
C THR A 394 8.34 74.08 0.54
N GLN A 395 9.58 73.63 0.41
CA GLN A 395 10.77 74.48 0.47
C GLN A 395 10.78 75.46 -0.71
N ARG A 396 10.54 75.00 -1.94
CA ARG A 396 10.40 75.91 -3.10
C ARG A 396 9.25 76.89 -2.93
N VAL A 397 8.13 76.47 -2.34
CA VAL A 397 7.01 77.37 -2.01
C VAL A 397 7.42 78.38 -0.93
N SER A 398 8.20 77.97 0.07
CA SER A 398 8.73 78.86 1.10
C SER A 398 9.80 79.81 0.57
N GLU A 399 10.64 79.37 -0.36
CA GLU A 399 11.64 80.18 -1.06
C GLU A 399 10.97 81.15 -2.02
N LEU A 400 9.88 80.75 -2.70
CA LEU A 400 9.04 81.66 -3.45
C LEU A 400 8.38 82.67 -2.52
N ARG A 401 7.84 82.25 -1.36
CA ARG A 401 7.26 83.15 -0.35
C ARG A 401 8.30 84.08 0.28
N ALA A 402 9.53 83.61 0.47
CA ALA A 402 10.65 84.40 0.98
C ALA A 402 11.22 85.33 -0.10
N MET A 403 11.29 84.93 -1.37
CA MET A 403 11.60 85.81 -2.50
C MET A 403 10.54 86.90 -2.65
N PHE A 404 9.26 86.56 -2.46
CA PHE A 404 8.18 87.54 -2.34
C PHE A 404 8.41 88.45 -1.14
N SER A 405 8.61 87.93 0.07
CA SER A 405 8.83 88.73 1.27
C SER A 405 10.07 89.62 1.19
N ASN A 406 11.19 89.13 0.68
CA ASN A 406 12.47 89.85 0.59
C ASN A 406 12.47 90.89 -0.55
N ALA A 407 11.70 90.67 -1.62
CA ALA A 407 11.39 91.70 -2.61
C ALA A 407 10.48 92.80 -2.06
N PHE A 408 9.69 92.51 -1.03
CA PHE A 408 8.82 93.47 -0.33
C PHE A 408 9.40 94.00 1.00
N SER A 409 10.49 93.46 1.54
CA SER A 409 11.10 93.89 2.80
C SER A 409 11.91 95.18 2.70
N GLY A 410 12.09 95.70 1.47
CA GLY A 410 12.51 97.08 1.25
C GLY A 410 11.40 98.10 1.54
N PHE A 411 10.19 97.64 1.84
CA PHE A 411 9.03 98.44 2.22
C PHE A 411 8.58 97.98 3.61
N GLY A 412 9.07 98.63 4.66
CA GLY A 412 8.79 98.25 6.04
C GLY A 412 7.29 98.28 6.34
N MET A 413 6.68 97.09 6.49
CA MET A 413 5.37 96.89 7.10
C MET A 413 5.41 95.55 7.84
N ASN A 414 5.61 95.62 9.16
CA ASN A 414 5.29 94.53 10.07
C ASN A 414 3.77 94.47 10.24
N ASP A 415 3.29 93.25 10.46
CA ASP A 415 1.97 92.91 11.02
C ASP A 415 0.83 92.78 10.00
N LEU A 416 0.35 91.54 9.83
CA LEU A 416 -1.06 91.17 9.62
C LEU A 416 -1.19 89.64 9.55
N SER A 417 -1.77 89.11 10.62
CA SER A 417 -2.25 87.73 10.72
C SER A 417 -3.43 87.51 9.77
N VAL A 418 -3.35 86.48 8.91
CA VAL A 418 -4.47 86.06 8.07
C VAL A 418 -5.17 84.89 8.75
N VAL A 419 -6.40 85.18 9.16
CA VAL A 419 -7.39 84.32 9.80
C VAL A 419 -7.78 83.18 8.84
N ASN A 420 -7.65 81.94 9.29
CA ASN A 420 -8.16 80.77 8.59
C ASN A 420 -9.60 80.52 9.09
N ALA A 421 -10.59 80.88 8.28
CA ALA A 421 -11.98 80.53 8.51
C ALA A 421 -12.30 79.26 7.71
N VAL A 422 -12.62 78.18 8.41
CA VAL A 422 -13.23 76.98 7.83
C VAL A 422 -14.59 76.86 8.52
N ASP A 423 -15.63 77.10 7.74
CA ASP A 423 -17.03 76.94 8.12
C ASP A 423 -17.60 75.67 7.45
N GLU A 424 -18.63 75.15 8.09
CA GLU A 424 -19.20 73.80 8.10
C GLU A 424 -19.84 73.31 6.79
N GLY A 425 -20.07 72.00 6.71
CA GLY A 425 -20.88 71.39 5.64
C GLY A 425 -20.95 69.87 5.72
N GLU A 426 -21.94 69.41 6.49
CA GLU A 426 -22.32 68.04 6.83
C GLU A 426 -22.91 67.17 5.65
N PRO A 427 -23.32 65.90 5.89
CA PRO A 427 -23.26 64.76 4.95
C PRO A 427 -24.58 64.41 4.24
N SER A 428 -24.52 63.48 3.28
CA SER A 428 -25.60 62.61 2.73
C SER A 428 -25.05 61.95 1.45
N ASP A 429 -25.49 60.81 0.93
CA ASP A 429 -26.29 59.66 1.36
C ASP A 429 -26.16 58.61 0.22
N ALA A 430 -26.70 57.41 0.50
CA ALA A 430 -27.18 56.38 -0.44
C ALA A 430 -26.19 55.29 -0.91
N GLN A 431 -26.59 54.01 -1.06
CA GLN A 431 -27.61 53.13 -0.45
C GLN A 431 -27.51 51.79 -1.23
N SER A 432 -27.63 50.66 -0.53
CA SER A 432 -28.34 49.43 -0.97
C SER A 432 -28.04 48.37 0.12
N ASP A 433 -28.94 48.18 1.10
CA ASP A 433 -30.08 47.25 1.07
C ASP A 433 -29.62 45.78 0.90
N ASP A 434 -29.67 44.99 1.99
CA ASP A 434 -30.63 43.89 2.05
C ASP A 434 -30.88 43.47 3.52
N ASP A 435 -32.17 43.34 3.83
CA ASP A 435 -32.74 42.89 5.10
C ASP A 435 -32.73 41.36 5.17
N ALA A 436 -32.58 40.81 6.37
CA ALA A 436 -33.58 39.91 6.98
C ALA A 436 -33.00 39.21 8.23
N GLN A 437 -33.61 39.53 9.37
CA GLN A 437 -33.63 38.71 10.56
C GLN A 437 -34.48 37.45 10.31
N HIS A 438 -34.16 36.33 10.94
CA HIS A 438 -35.07 35.63 11.86
C HIS A 438 -34.36 34.46 12.58
N ASP A 439 -34.45 34.52 13.91
CA ASP A 439 -34.75 33.47 14.88
C ASP A 439 -34.05 32.11 14.86
N ASP A 440 -33.21 31.96 15.91
CA ASP A 440 -33.24 30.90 16.93
C ASP A 440 -34.22 29.74 16.72
N GLU A 441 -33.70 28.53 16.51
CA GLU A 441 -34.20 27.37 17.25
C GLU A 441 -33.15 26.26 17.37
N THR A 442 -33.14 25.70 18.56
CA THR A 442 -32.28 24.62 19.04
C THR A 442 -32.84 23.27 18.60
N ALA A 443 -31.99 22.37 18.12
CA ALA A 443 -32.27 20.94 18.17
C ALA A 443 -30.98 20.13 18.25
N ALA A 444 -30.89 19.34 19.33
CA ALA A 444 -29.86 18.38 19.64
C ALA A 444 -30.02 17.09 18.79
N PRO A 445 -29.15 16.07 18.93
CA PRO A 445 -28.88 15.03 17.95
C PRO A 445 -30.01 14.00 17.88
N ALA A 446 -30.23 13.43 16.70
CA ALA A 446 -31.08 12.26 16.54
C ALA A 446 -30.21 11.04 16.20
N ASP A 447 -30.18 10.12 17.15
CA ASP A 447 -29.93 8.71 16.95
C ASP A 447 -30.70 8.20 15.73
N ALA A 448 -30.00 7.49 14.85
CA ALA A 448 -30.62 6.51 13.98
C ALA A 448 -30.16 5.14 14.47
N ASP A 449 -31.05 4.52 15.26
CA ASP A 449 -31.12 3.09 15.48
C ASP A 449 -30.90 2.34 14.16
N THR A 450 -29.81 1.58 14.08
CA THR A 450 -29.74 0.39 13.23
C THR A 450 -29.58 -0.81 14.15
N GLN A 451 -30.71 -1.27 14.70
CA GLN A 451 -30.88 -2.64 15.15
C GLN A 451 -32.20 -3.20 14.63
N ASP A 452 -32.13 -4.49 14.32
CA ASP A 452 -33.19 -5.43 13.91
C ASP A 452 -33.73 -5.40 12.48
N ALA A 453 -33.10 -6.22 11.65
CA ALA A 453 -33.79 -7.44 11.19
C ALA A 453 -32.78 -8.60 11.08
N VAL A 454 -32.64 -9.34 12.16
CA VAL A 454 -32.24 -10.75 12.13
C VAL A 454 -33.44 -11.52 11.55
N GLU A 455 -33.46 -11.75 10.25
CA GLU A 455 -34.30 -12.82 9.70
C GLU A 455 -33.58 -14.15 9.92
N ASN A 456 -34.00 -14.76 11.01
CA ASN A 456 -33.94 -16.18 11.27
C ASN A 456 -34.71 -16.93 10.16
N ASP A 457 -34.01 -17.39 9.11
CA ASP A 457 -34.52 -18.46 8.26
C ASP A 457 -33.95 -19.80 8.76
N SER A 458 -34.59 -20.27 9.83
CA SER A 458 -34.47 -21.63 10.33
C SER A 458 -35.74 -22.38 9.95
N ALA A 459 -35.53 -23.46 9.20
CA ALA A 459 -36.40 -24.62 9.01
C ALA A 459 -37.45 -24.54 7.89
N ALA A 460 -37.06 -25.09 6.75
CA ALA A 460 -37.89 -26.07 6.06
C ALA A 460 -37.02 -27.27 5.67
N GLU A 461 -36.97 -28.24 6.58
CA GLU A 461 -36.84 -29.64 6.21
C GLU A 461 -37.88 -29.94 5.12
N THR A 462 -37.42 -30.37 3.96
CA THR A 462 -38.24 -31.16 3.06
C THR A 462 -37.52 -32.49 2.87
N GLU A 463 -37.93 -33.45 3.69
CA GLU A 463 -37.90 -34.84 3.30
C GLU A 463 -38.57 -35.02 1.94
N PRO A 464 -38.14 -36.03 1.17
CA PRO A 464 -39.07 -36.85 0.44
C PRO A 464 -38.97 -38.27 0.99
N GLU A 465 -39.73 -38.58 2.04
CA GLU A 465 -40.24 -39.94 2.20
C GLU A 465 -41.57 -40.07 1.46
N GLY A 466 -41.74 -41.20 0.77
CA GLY A 466 -43.08 -41.72 0.47
C GLY A 466 -43.31 -42.20 -0.95
N ASP A 467 -42.71 -43.34 -1.28
CA ASP A 467 -43.36 -44.49 -1.91
C ASP A 467 -44.52 -44.29 -2.91
N ALA A 468 -44.25 -44.67 -4.17
CA ALA A 468 -45.01 -45.73 -4.86
C ALA A 468 -44.34 -46.02 -6.21
N GLU A 469 -43.77 -47.21 -6.41
CA GLU A 469 -44.52 -48.30 -7.03
C GLU A 469 -43.61 -49.51 -7.26
N SER A 470 -43.99 -50.59 -6.59
CA SER A 470 -43.57 -51.96 -6.84
C SER A 470 -43.74 -52.35 -8.31
N ALA A 471 -42.69 -52.89 -8.92
CA ALA A 471 -42.82 -53.86 -9.99
C ALA A 471 -41.79 -54.97 -9.79
N ASP A 472 -42.19 -55.93 -8.96
CA ASP A 472 -41.76 -57.32 -9.06
C ASP A 472 -42.09 -57.83 -10.48
N ALA A 473 -41.06 -58.28 -11.18
CA ALA A 473 -41.22 -59.19 -12.31
C ALA A 473 -40.03 -60.15 -12.31
N SER A 474 -40.19 -61.24 -11.58
CA SER A 474 -39.58 -62.51 -11.93
C SER A 474 -39.78 -62.79 -13.43
N GLN A 475 -38.73 -63.18 -14.15
CA GLN A 475 -38.79 -64.22 -15.17
C GLN A 475 -37.39 -64.57 -15.72
N ASN A 476 -37.05 -65.87 -15.59
CA ASN A 476 -36.25 -66.70 -16.49
C ASN A 476 -35.00 -66.11 -17.17
N ASN A 477 -33.80 -66.58 -16.79
CA ASN A 477 -33.10 -67.65 -17.50
C ASN A 477 -31.93 -68.21 -16.69
#